data_AF-A0A6J0IR78-F1
#
_entry.id   AF-A0A6J0IR78-F1
#
_cell.length_a   1.000
_cell.length_b   1.000
_cell.length_c   1.000
_cell.angle_alpha   90.00
_cell.angle_beta   90.00
_cell.angle_gamma   90.00
#
_symmetry.space_group_name_H-M   'P 1'
#
loop_
_entity.id
_entity.type
_entity.pdbx_description
1 polymer ?
#
loop_
_entity_poly.entity_id
_entity_poly.type
_entity_poly.pdbx_seq_one_letter_code
_entity_poly.pdbx_strand_id
1 'polypeptide(L)'
;MLGALAVTLGVLLALLGCAAAPDPTLEEAWEGWKSLHAKEYPGEDETFRREIWEKNLRHIQQHNWEEAQGKHSYRLAMNHFGDLTNEEFKRLLNGFIPAQQEELGPVFRASETLKTPVRVDWRAKGYVTPVKNQGFCGSCWAFSATGALEGLMFKRTGKLVVLSEQNLIDCTRKLGNRGCCGGHMERAFQYVRDNGGLNSERVYPYVGTDNSRCRYNPRDKAANCSGFVRVARGSEEALAQAVATVGPVSVSVDASSFRFYKSGLFGCGSGSWRTNHAMLAVGYGTTRMGGHNLSYWILKNSWTERWGEQGYMFLLKDAGNQCGVANQASYPLP
;
A
#
# COMPACT_ATOMS: atom_id res chain seq x y z
N MET A 1 -6.14 74.53 23.59
CA MET A 1 -6.16 73.75 22.33
C MET A 1 -6.06 72.28 22.71
N LEU A 2 -7.21 71.59 22.66
CA LEU A 2 -7.33 70.13 22.71
C LEU A 2 -6.60 69.53 21.48
N GLY A 3 -6.04 68.33 21.40
CA GLY A 3 -6.00 67.15 22.27
C GLY A 3 -5.64 65.93 21.40
N ALA A 4 -4.91 64.98 21.99
CA ALA A 4 -4.80 63.55 21.65
C ALA A 4 -4.09 63.06 20.36
N LEU A 5 -3.06 62.22 20.60
CA LEU A 5 -2.55 61.16 19.73
C LEU A 5 -3.63 60.12 19.41
N ALA A 6 -3.61 59.53 18.20
CA ALA A 6 -4.11 58.17 17.97
C ALA A 6 -3.41 57.50 16.78
N VAL A 7 -2.60 56.48 17.12
CA VAL A 7 -2.15 55.40 16.24
C VAL A 7 -3.35 54.51 15.93
N THR A 8 -3.58 54.15 14.66
CA THR A 8 -4.36 52.95 14.28
C THR A 8 -3.69 52.31 13.06
N LEU A 9 -2.84 51.30 13.26
CA LEU A 9 -3.13 49.86 13.33
C LEU A 9 -3.68 49.29 12.01
N GLY A 10 -2.89 48.37 11.44
CA GLY A 10 -3.05 47.84 10.10
C GLY A 10 -4.26 46.93 9.92
N VAL A 11 -4.72 46.87 8.67
CA VAL A 11 -5.63 45.85 8.18
C VAL A 11 -4.79 44.69 7.64
N LEU A 12 -4.38 43.81 8.55
CA LEU A 12 -4.09 42.42 8.20
C LEU A 12 -5.44 41.75 7.96
N LEU A 13 -5.87 41.69 6.70
CA LEU A 13 -6.99 40.85 6.27
C LEU A 13 -6.58 39.39 6.53
N ALA A 14 -7.04 38.87 7.67
CA ALA A 14 -7.10 37.44 7.91
C ALA A 14 -8.02 36.84 6.83
N LEU A 15 -7.45 36.13 5.87
CA LEU A 15 -8.16 35.14 5.06
C LEU A 15 -8.59 34.01 5.99
N LEU A 16 -9.64 34.25 6.77
CA LEU A 16 -10.46 33.20 7.34
C LEU A 16 -11.10 32.49 6.15
N GLY A 17 -10.55 31.34 5.78
CA GLY A 17 -11.14 30.49 4.76
C GLY A 17 -12.56 30.12 5.19
N CYS A 18 -13.56 30.70 4.56
CA CYS A 18 -14.93 30.23 4.69
C CYS A 18 -14.96 28.78 4.21
N ALA A 19 -15.21 27.84 5.13
CA ALA A 19 -15.63 26.50 4.74
C ALA A 19 -16.91 26.67 3.90
N ALA A 20 -16.87 26.19 2.66
CA ALA A 20 -18.06 26.18 1.81
C ALA A 20 -19.03 25.18 2.43
N ALA A 21 -20.29 25.60 2.64
CA ALA A 21 -21.33 24.71 3.13
C ALA A 21 -21.48 23.49 2.19
N PRO A 22 -21.82 22.29 2.72
CA PRO A 22 -22.00 21.09 1.91
C PRO A 22 -23.03 21.28 0.79
N ASP A 23 -22.79 20.69 -0.37
CA ASP A 23 -23.69 20.79 -1.52
C ASP A 23 -24.98 19.98 -1.26
N PRO A 24 -26.17 20.62 -1.18
CA PRO A 24 -27.42 19.94 -0.90
C PRO A 24 -27.83 18.97 -2.02
N THR A 25 -27.31 19.14 -3.23
CA THR A 25 -27.59 18.23 -4.36
C THR A 25 -26.90 16.86 -4.21
N LEU A 26 -25.91 16.76 -3.32
CA LEU A 26 -25.16 15.52 -3.06
C LEU A 26 -25.69 14.72 -1.86
N GLU A 27 -26.81 15.12 -1.25
CA GLU A 27 -27.36 14.49 -0.05
C GLU A 27 -27.60 12.98 -0.23
N GLU A 28 -28.33 12.59 -1.28
CA GLU A 28 -28.64 11.18 -1.53
C GLU A 28 -27.38 10.35 -1.78
N ALA A 29 -26.39 10.93 -2.48
CA ALA A 29 -25.12 10.27 -2.75
C ALA A 29 -24.28 10.09 -1.47
N TRP A 30 -24.29 11.09 -0.57
CA TRP A 30 -23.64 11.03 0.73
C TRP A 30 -24.25 9.95 1.62
N GLU A 31 -25.57 9.94 1.78
CA GLU A 31 -26.29 8.94 2.58
C GLU A 31 -26.11 7.53 2.01
N GLY A 32 -26.21 7.38 0.70
CA GLY A 32 -25.94 6.10 0.02
C GLY A 32 -24.51 5.61 0.23
N TRP A 33 -23.52 6.50 0.15
CA TRP A 33 -22.12 6.18 0.41
C TRP A 33 -21.87 5.78 1.86
N LYS A 34 -22.44 6.51 2.84
CA LYS A 34 -22.33 6.17 4.26
C LYS A 34 -22.91 4.78 4.52
N SER A 35 -24.11 4.50 4.02
CA SER A 35 -24.78 3.22 4.15
C SER A 35 -23.96 2.07 3.54
N LEU A 36 -23.46 2.24 2.31
CA LEU A 36 -22.63 1.24 1.62
C LEU A 36 -21.35 0.88 2.37
N HIS A 37 -20.77 1.85 3.09
CA HIS A 37 -19.51 1.71 3.80
C HIS A 37 -19.64 1.63 5.31
N ALA A 38 -20.86 1.52 5.83
CA ALA A 38 -21.18 1.48 7.26
C ALA A 38 -20.50 2.63 8.04
N LYS A 39 -20.66 3.86 7.56
CA LYS A 39 -20.10 5.07 8.17
C LYS A 39 -21.12 5.71 9.09
N GLU A 40 -20.69 5.99 10.31
CA GLU A 40 -21.47 6.65 11.35
C GLU A 40 -20.60 7.74 11.98
N TYR A 41 -21.19 8.92 12.21
CA TYR A 41 -20.49 10.07 12.76
C TYR A 41 -21.35 10.74 13.85
N PRO A 42 -20.76 11.16 14.98
CA PRO A 42 -21.49 11.90 15.99
C PRO A 42 -21.52 13.41 15.68
N GLY A 43 -22.72 13.99 15.61
CA GLY A 43 -22.93 15.45 15.62
C GLY A 43 -22.13 16.21 14.55
N GLU A 44 -21.34 17.20 14.98
CA GLU A 44 -20.57 18.12 14.10
C GLU A 44 -19.49 17.42 13.27
N ASP A 45 -19.07 16.20 13.64
CA ASP A 45 -18.10 15.42 12.87
C ASP A 45 -18.63 15.06 11.47
N GLU A 46 -19.96 14.93 11.32
CA GLU A 46 -20.54 14.54 10.04
C GLU A 46 -20.34 15.60 8.97
N THR A 47 -20.57 16.88 9.30
CA THR A 47 -20.40 17.99 8.35
C THR A 47 -18.96 18.03 7.85
N PHE A 48 -17.98 17.90 8.75
CA PHE A 48 -16.57 17.86 8.39
C PHE A 48 -16.22 16.67 7.48
N ARG A 49 -16.75 15.47 7.79
CA ARG A 49 -16.53 14.26 6.98
C ARG A 49 -17.15 14.38 5.59
N ARG A 50 -18.32 15.00 5.49
CA ARG A 50 -18.97 15.31 4.22
C ARG A 50 -18.16 16.29 3.38
N GLU A 51 -17.65 17.37 3.97
CA GLU A 51 -16.80 18.34 3.25
C GLU A 51 -15.56 17.67 2.62
N ILE A 52 -14.92 16.77 3.38
CA ILE A 52 -13.79 15.97 2.87
C ILE A 52 -14.24 15.06 1.73
N TRP A 53 -15.38 14.39 1.88
CA TRP A 53 -15.93 13.51 0.87
C TRP A 53 -16.26 14.26 -0.44
N GLU A 54 -16.90 15.42 -0.36
CA GLU A 54 -17.22 16.25 -1.53
C GLU A 54 -15.95 16.80 -2.21
N LYS A 55 -14.93 17.18 -1.43
CA LYS A 55 -13.62 17.57 -1.97
C LYS A 55 -12.97 16.43 -2.73
N ASN A 56 -13.02 15.22 -2.17
CA ASN A 56 -12.48 14.02 -2.81
C ASN A 56 -13.29 13.62 -4.05
N LEU A 57 -14.62 13.77 -4.02
CA LEU A 57 -15.48 13.52 -5.17
C LEU A 57 -15.13 14.45 -6.34
N ARG A 58 -14.97 15.75 -6.09
CA ARG A 58 -14.55 16.72 -7.11
C ARG A 58 -13.19 16.37 -7.71
N HIS A 59 -12.24 15.96 -6.88
CA HIS A 59 -10.93 15.49 -7.36
C HIS A 59 -11.06 14.28 -8.30
N ILE A 60 -11.88 13.29 -7.91
CA ILE A 60 -12.14 12.09 -8.73
C ILE A 60 -12.81 12.46 -10.05
N GLN A 61 -13.82 13.33 -10.02
CA GLN A 61 -14.54 13.78 -11.22
C GLN A 61 -13.61 14.52 -12.19
N GLN A 62 -12.79 15.45 -11.68
CA GLN A 62 -11.82 16.18 -12.49
C GLN A 62 -10.81 15.23 -13.13
N HIS A 63 -10.24 14.31 -12.36
CA HIS A 63 -9.31 13.32 -12.89
C HIS A 63 -9.95 12.44 -13.98
N ASN A 64 -11.16 11.95 -13.76
CA ASN A 64 -11.85 11.09 -14.73
C ASN A 64 -12.27 11.85 -15.99
N TRP A 65 -12.51 13.17 -15.90
CA TRP A 65 -12.69 14.02 -17.08
C TRP A 65 -11.39 14.15 -17.88
N GLU A 66 -10.25 14.32 -17.21
CA GLU A 66 -8.94 14.33 -17.87
C GLU A 66 -8.57 12.97 -18.49
N GLU A 67 -8.92 11.87 -17.83
CA GLU A 67 -8.76 10.51 -18.38
C GLU A 67 -9.58 10.32 -19.66
N ALA A 68 -10.83 10.79 -19.69
CA ALA A 68 -11.66 10.76 -20.90
C ALA A 68 -11.07 11.55 -22.08
N GLN A 69 -10.16 12.49 -21.80
CA GLN A 69 -9.38 13.24 -22.80
C GLN A 69 -8.04 12.57 -23.15
N GLY A 70 -7.76 11.37 -22.63
CA GLY A 70 -6.53 10.62 -22.87
C GLY A 70 -5.32 11.12 -22.08
N LYS A 71 -5.50 11.97 -21.06
CA LYS A 71 -4.38 12.49 -20.25
C LYS A 71 -3.89 11.50 -19.20
N HIS A 72 -4.74 10.55 -18.81
CA HIS A 72 -4.41 9.50 -17.84
C HIS A 72 -4.75 8.12 -18.42
N SER A 73 -4.03 7.09 -17.99
CA SER A 73 -4.26 5.69 -18.40
C SER A 73 -5.01 4.86 -17.36
N TYR A 74 -5.56 5.51 -16.33
CA TYR A 74 -6.26 4.87 -15.21
C TYR A 74 -7.44 5.74 -14.76
N ARG A 75 -8.38 5.15 -14.04
CA ARG A 75 -9.55 5.83 -13.47
C ARG A 75 -9.54 5.78 -11.95
N LEU A 76 -10.15 6.80 -11.36
CA LEU A 76 -10.42 6.87 -9.94
C LEU A 76 -11.89 6.56 -9.66
N ALA A 77 -12.19 6.06 -8.46
CA ALA A 77 -13.56 5.93 -7.98
C ALA A 77 -13.63 6.23 -6.48
N MET A 78 -14.78 6.75 -6.05
CA MET A 78 -15.06 6.92 -4.65
C MET A 78 -15.08 5.55 -3.97
N ASN A 79 -14.39 5.43 -2.84
CA ASN A 79 -14.30 4.19 -2.07
C ASN A 79 -14.47 4.48 -0.56
N HIS A 80 -14.24 3.47 0.28
CA HIS A 80 -14.45 3.56 1.73
C HIS A 80 -13.49 4.53 2.46
N PHE A 81 -12.50 5.09 1.77
CA PHE A 81 -11.60 6.14 2.27
C PHE A 81 -12.03 7.56 1.85
N GLY A 82 -13.22 7.70 1.26
CA GLY A 82 -13.75 8.95 0.72
C GLY A 82 -13.82 10.10 1.72
N ASP A 83 -14.02 9.80 3.00
CA ASP A 83 -14.15 10.75 4.11
C ASP A 83 -12.83 11.07 4.82
N LEU A 84 -11.70 10.56 4.33
CA LEU A 84 -10.39 10.80 4.92
C LEU A 84 -9.66 11.94 4.21
N THR A 85 -8.92 12.74 4.96
CA THR A 85 -7.91 13.64 4.38
C THR A 85 -6.71 12.82 3.88
N ASN A 86 -5.85 13.44 3.06
CA ASN A 86 -4.60 12.80 2.64
C ASN A 86 -3.67 12.51 3.83
N GLU A 87 -3.68 13.37 4.85
CA GLU A 87 -2.86 13.24 6.05
C GLU A 87 -3.36 12.11 6.95
N GLU A 88 -4.68 12.05 7.18
CA GLU A 88 -5.30 10.93 7.90
C GLU A 88 -5.01 9.61 7.19
N PHE A 89 -5.20 9.56 5.87
CA PHE A 89 -4.94 8.37 5.09
C PHE A 89 -3.49 7.90 5.21
N LYS A 90 -2.52 8.82 5.00
CA LYS A 90 -1.10 8.51 5.13
C LYS A 90 -0.76 8.01 6.53
N ARG A 91 -1.26 8.67 7.57
CA ARG A 91 -0.98 8.30 8.97
C ARG A 91 -1.53 6.92 9.32
N LEU A 92 -2.71 6.58 8.83
CA LEU A 92 -3.43 5.36 9.23
C LEU A 92 -3.05 4.14 8.37
N LEU A 93 -2.73 4.33 7.08
CA LEU A 93 -2.58 3.23 6.11
C LEU A 93 -1.13 3.05 5.62
N ASN A 94 -0.33 4.11 5.59
CA ASN A 94 1.03 4.10 5.00
C ASN A 94 2.10 3.86 6.08
N GLY A 95 2.15 2.63 6.57
CA GLY A 95 3.03 2.23 7.67
C GLY A 95 4.39 1.69 7.25
N PHE A 96 4.83 1.86 6.00
CA PHE A 96 6.16 1.42 5.61
C PHE A 96 7.20 2.44 6.06
N ILE A 97 8.20 1.98 6.81
CA ILE A 97 9.32 2.80 7.29
C ILE A 97 10.56 2.39 6.49
N PRO A 98 11.05 3.23 5.57
CA PRO A 98 12.27 2.97 4.81
C PRO A 98 13.48 2.66 5.70
N ALA A 99 14.36 1.78 5.24
CA ALA A 99 15.64 1.54 5.89
C ALA A 99 16.51 2.82 5.87
N GLN A 100 17.09 3.18 7.02
CA GLN A 100 17.93 4.38 7.17
C GLN A 100 19.41 4.15 6.82
N GLN A 101 19.87 2.90 6.75
CA GLN A 101 21.25 2.52 6.44
C GLN A 101 21.28 1.48 5.32
N GLU A 102 22.46 1.29 4.70
CA GLU A 102 22.73 0.12 3.88
C GLU A 102 22.59 -1.14 4.74
N GLU A 103 21.43 -1.81 4.65
CA GLU A 103 21.23 -3.05 5.38
C GLU A 103 22.22 -4.11 4.85
N LEU A 104 22.76 -4.96 5.72
CA LEU A 104 23.68 -6.03 5.32
C LEU A 104 22.86 -7.22 4.79
N GLY A 105 23.31 -7.87 3.71
CA GLY A 105 22.66 -9.07 3.18
C GLY A 105 22.79 -9.24 1.66
N PRO A 106 22.48 -10.44 1.14
CA PRO A 106 22.61 -10.75 -0.28
C PRO A 106 21.70 -9.86 -1.14
N VAL A 107 22.19 -9.52 -2.34
CA VAL A 107 21.47 -8.69 -3.31
C VAL A 107 21.34 -9.46 -4.62
N PHE A 108 20.10 -9.70 -5.03
CA PHE A 108 19.74 -10.18 -6.36
C PHE A 108 19.94 -9.04 -7.37
N ARG A 109 20.85 -9.26 -8.31
CA ARG A 109 21.13 -8.32 -9.42
C ARG A 109 20.61 -8.92 -10.71
N ALA A 110 20.24 -8.05 -11.64
CA ALA A 110 19.88 -8.47 -12.99
C ALA A 110 21.05 -9.19 -13.66
N SER A 111 20.74 -10.23 -14.43
CA SER A 111 21.69 -10.93 -15.29
C SER A 111 21.23 -10.78 -16.75
N GLU A 112 22.12 -10.32 -17.63
CA GLU A 112 21.84 -10.17 -19.07
C GLU A 112 21.49 -11.52 -19.74
N THR A 113 21.98 -12.62 -19.18
CA THR A 113 21.74 -13.98 -19.72
C THR A 113 20.39 -14.56 -19.29
N LEU A 114 19.75 -13.98 -18.28
CA LEU A 114 18.51 -14.52 -17.72
C LEU A 114 17.31 -14.04 -18.52
N LYS A 115 16.76 -14.94 -19.36
CA LYS A 115 15.52 -14.67 -20.10
C LYS A 115 14.30 -14.91 -19.22
N THR A 116 13.42 -13.92 -19.12
CA THR A 116 12.17 -14.01 -18.36
C THR A 116 10.96 -14.05 -19.30
N PRO A 117 9.84 -14.69 -18.90
CA PRO A 117 8.59 -14.62 -19.65
C PRO A 117 8.11 -13.17 -19.80
N VAL A 118 7.41 -12.85 -20.89
CA VAL A 118 6.78 -11.54 -21.11
C VAL A 118 5.66 -11.25 -20.10
N ARG A 119 5.00 -12.30 -19.61
CA ARG A 119 3.94 -12.21 -18.61
C ARG A 119 4.15 -13.24 -17.51
N VAL A 120 4.03 -12.79 -16.27
CA VAL A 120 4.02 -13.62 -15.06
C VAL A 120 2.80 -13.23 -14.24
N ASP A 121 2.01 -14.22 -13.81
CA ASP A 121 0.90 -14.01 -12.88
C ASP A 121 0.85 -15.17 -11.89
N TRP A 122 1.32 -14.92 -10.67
CA TRP A 122 1.38 -15.91 -9.61
C TRP A 122 0.00 -16.25 -9.03
N ARG A 123 -1.03 -15.42 -9.25
CA ARG A 123 -2.40 -15.70 -8.83
C ARG A 123 -2.93 -16.93 -9.56
N ALA A 124 -2.75 -16.96 -10.89
CA ALA A 124 -3.13 -18.07 -11.75
C ALA A 124 -2.36 -19.38 -11.45
N LYS A 125 -1.28 -19.31 -10.66
CA LYS A 125 -0.46 -20.47 -10.26
C LYS A 125 -0.71 -20.93 -8.82
N GLY A 126 -1.60 -20.26 -8.07
CA GLY A 126 -1.93 -20.64 -6.69
C GLY A 126 -0.94 -20.14 -5.63
N TYR A 127 -0.04 -19.21 -5.98
CA TYR A 127 0.98 -18.69 -5.06
C TYR A 127 0.48 -17.52 -4.21
N VAL A 128 -0.76 -17.09 -4.40
CA VAL A 128 -1.29 -15.85 -3.83
C VAL A 128 -2.57 -16.17 -3.06
N THR A 129 -2.57 -15.88 -1.76
CA THR A 129 -3.75 -15.95 -0.89
C THR A 129 -4.78 -14.87 -1.26
N PRO A 130 -6.03 -14.93 -0.75
CA PRO A 130 -7.00 -13.84 -0.92
C PRO A 130 -6.46 -12.48 -0.47
N VAL A 131 -7.03 -11.40 -1.01
CA VAL A 131 -6.69 -10.03 -0.55
C VAL A 131 -7.23 -9.84 0.87
N LYS A 132 -6.44 -9.19 1.71
CA LYS A 132 -6.76 -8.94 3.12
C LYS A 132 -7.07 -7.46 3.38
N ASN A 133 -7.39 -7.12 4.63
CA ASN A 133 -7.67 -5.77 5.07
C ASN A 133 -6.85 -5.42 6.31
N GLN A 134 -5.94 -4.45 6.20
CA GLN A 134 -5.17 -3.94 7.34
C GLN A 134 -5.95 -2.95 8.23
N GLY A 135 -7.13 -2.50 7.81
CA GLY A 135 -7.89 -1.48 8.53
C GLY A 135 -7.06 -0.21 8.80
N PHE A 136 -7.23 0.39 9.97
CA PHE A 136 -6.52 1.62 10.37
C PHE A 136 -5.24 1.36 11.19
N CYS A 137 -4.60 0.22 10.94
CA CYS A 137 -3.28 -0.10 11.46
C CYS A 137 -2.25 0.07 10.33
N GLY A 138 -1.15 0.78 10.59
CA GLY A 138 -0.03 0.96 9.66
C GLY A 138 0.81 -0.32 9.52
N SER A 139 0.17 -1.43 9.20
CA SER A 139 0.78 -2.76 9.14
C SER A 139 1.00 -3.28 7.72
N CYS A 140 0.96 -2.43 6.69
CA CYS A 140 1.21 -2.82 5.30
C CYS A 140 2.50 -3.63 5.11
N TRP A 141 3.55 -3.31 5.89
CA TRP A 141 4.82 -4.04 5.91
C TRP A 141 4.65 -5.50 6.34
N ALA A 142 3.75 -5.78 7.29
CA ALA A 142 3.47 -7.14 7.74
C ALA A 142 2.71 -7.92 6.66
N PHE A 143 1.70 -7.31 6.04
CA PHE A 143 0.93 -7.91 4.93
C PHE A 143 1.79 -8.19 3.69
N SER A 144 2.72 -7.28 3.37
CA SER A 144 3.67 -7.49 2.28
C SER A 144 4.61 -8.66 2.59
N ALA A 145 5.13 -8.74 3.82
CA ALA A 145 6.03 -9.81 4.24
C ALA A 145 5.34 -11.18 4.31
N THR A 146 4.15 -11.27 4.92
CA THR A 146 3.37 -12.52 4.94
C THR A 146 3.03 -12.95 3.52
N GLY A 147 2.59 -12.05 2.64
CA GLY A 147 2.28 -12.40 1.25
C GLY A 147 3.45 -13.01 0.47
N ALA A 148 4.68 -12.51 0.67
CA ALA A 148 5.88 -13.10 0.07
C ALA A 148 6.23 -14.47 0.69
N LEU A 149 6.13 -14.59 2.02
CA LEU A 149 6.33 -15.87 2.72
C LEU A 149 5.31 -16.92 2.28
N GLU A 150 4.03 -16.56 2.16
CA GLU A 150 2.93 -17.44 1.73
C GLU A 150 3.23 -18.04 0.36
N GLY A 151 3.59 -17.22 -0.63
CA GLY A 151 3.87 -17.66 -1.98
C GLY A 151 5.13 -18.54 -2.09
N LEU A 152 6.19 -18.19 -1.37
CA LEU A 152 7.44 -18.96 -1.42
C LEU A 152 7.38 -20.23 -0.56
N MET A 153 6.61 -20.24 0.53
CA MET A 153 6.28 -21.46 1.27
C MET A 153 5.44 -22.41 0.41
N PHE A 154 4.48 -21.89 -0.36
CA PHE A 154 3.72 -22.69 -1.32
C PHE A 154 4.64 -23.32 -2.37
N LYS A 155 5.56 -22.54 -2.95
CA LYS A 155 6.59 -23.06 -3.87
C LYS A 155 7.36 -24.24 -3.29
N ARG A 156 7.74 -24.15 -2.01
CA ARG A 156 8.55 -25.17 -1.32
C ARG A 156 7.75 -26.40 -0.90
N THR A 157 6.51 -26.22 -0.46
CA THR A 157 5.75 -27.26 0.25
C THR A 157 4.54 -27.78 -0.52
N GLY A 158 4.10 -27.08 -1.56
CA GLY A 158 2.85 -27.35 -2.28
C GLY A 158 1.58 -27.02 -1.49
N LYS A 159 1.69 -26.42 -0.29
CA LYS A 159 0.54 -26.09 0.57
C LYS A 159 0.46 -24.59 0.78
N LEU A 160 -0.62 -23.97 0.29
CA LEU A 160 -0.86 -22.54 0.48
C LEU A 160 -1.51 -22.35 1.85
N VAL A 161 -0.80 -21.69 2.76
CA VAL A 161 -1.25 -21.44 4.14
C VAL A 161 -1.31 -19.94 4.34
N VAL A 162 -2.43 -19.43 4.85
CA VAL A 162 -2.56 -18.02 5.22
C VAL A 162 -1.79 -17.76 6.51
N LEU A 163 -0.80 -16.86 6.46
CA LEU A 163 0.11 -16.56 7.57
C LEU A 163 -0.38 -15.37 8.39
N SER A 164 0.03 -15.31 9.66
CA SER A 164 -0.42 -14.30 10.62
C SER A 164 0.37 -13.00 10.51
N GLU A 165 -0.28 -11.93 10.06
CA GLU A 165 0.27 -10.57 10.17
C GLU A 165 0.38 -10.12 11.63
N GLN A 166 -0.58 -10.50 12.48
CA GLN A 166 -0.60 -10.09 13.88
C GLN A 166 0.61 -10.60 14.66
N ASN A 167 1.08 -11.81 14.34
CA ASN A 167 2.29 -12.34 14.91
C ASN A 167 3.49 -11.42 14.59
N LEU A 168 3.60 -10.88 13.38
CA LEU A 168 4.68 -9.95 13.04
C LEU A 168 4.51 -8.62 13.79
N ILE A 169 3.29 -8.07 13.83
CA ILE A 169 2.96 -6.80 14.49
C ILE A 169 3.35 -6.82 15.97
N ASP A 170 3.00 -7.89 16.68
CA ASP A 170 3.20 -7.99 18.13
C ASP A 170 4.64 -8.37 18.51
N CYS A 171 5.35 -9.11 17.66
CA CYS A 171 6.61 -9.78 18.05
C CYS A 171 7.89 -9.13 17.48
N THR A 172 7.79 -8.26 16.48
CA THR A 172 8.98 -7.70 15.79
C THR A 172 9.50 -6.38 16.38
N ARG A 173 8.92 -5.90 17.50
CA ARG A 173 9.31 -4.62 18.12
C ARG A 173 10.79 -4.53 18.48
N LYS A 174 11.37 -5.62 18.98
CA LYS A 174 12.81 -5.70 19.33
C LYS A 174 13.74 -5.55 18.12
N LEU A 175 13.24 -5.79 16.91
CA LEU A 175 13.99 -5.64 15.65
C LEU A 175 13.76 -4.27 15.00
N GLY A 176 13.01 -3.36 15.64
CA GLY A 176 12.82 -1.98 15.19
C GLY A 176 11.53 -1.72 14.40
N ASN A 177 10.67 -2.72 14.20
CA ASN A 177 9.30 -2.47 13.77
C ASN A 177 8.48 -1.86 14.92
N ARG A 178 7.44 -1.12 14.61
CA ARG A 178 6.66 -0.34 15.57
C ARG A 178 5.18 -0.72 15.53
N GLY A 179 4.88 -1.98 15.27
CA GLY A 179 3.50 -2.49 15.22
C GLY A 179 2.63 -1.71 14.23
N CYS A 180 1.55 -1.11 14.72
CA CYS A 180 0.65 -0.29 13.91
C CYS A 180 1.22 1.10 13.55
N CYS A 181 2.31 1.54 14.19
CA CYS A 181 3.03 2.76 13.82
C CYS A 181 4.07 2.53 12.72
N GLY A 182 4.09 1.34 12.11
CA GLY A 182 4.88 1.06 10.91
C GLY A 182 6.07 0.14 11.10
N GLY A 183 6.70 -0.25 9.99
CA GLY A 183 7.78 -1.23 9.98
C GLY A 183 8.34 -1.51 8.59
N HIS A 184 9.20 -2.53 8.51
CA HIS A 184 9.92 -2.93 7.30
C HIS A 184 9.82 -4.46 7.09
N MET A 185 9.70 -4.89 5.84
CA MET A 185 9.53 -6.32 5.49
C MET A 185 10.77 -7.15 5.85
N GLU A 186 11.98 -6.60 5.69
CA GLU A 186 13.23 -7.31 5.98
C GLU A 186 13.37 -7.68 7.46
N ARG A 187 12.93 -6.80 8.37
CA ARG A 187 12.86 -7.07 9.80
C ARG A 187 11.84 -8.15 10.14
N ALA A 188 10.75 -8.21 9.37
CA ALA A 188 9.78 -9.30 9.49
C ALA A 188 10.38 -10.64 9.04
N PHE A 189 11.10 -10.68 7.91
CA PHE A 189 11.79 -11.89 7.45
C PHE A 189 12.88 -12.34 8.43
N GLN A 190 13.65 -11.38 8.96
CA GLN A 190 14.64 -11.64 10.01
C GLN A 190 13.99 -12.23 11.25
N TYR A 191 12.87 -11.67 11.71
CA TYR A 191 12.11 -12.23 12.83
C TYR A 191 11.75 -13.69 12.61
N VAL A 192 11.17 -14.03 11.45
CA VAL A 192 10.74 -15.41 11.18
C VAL A 192 11.92 -16.38 11.22
N ARG A 193 13.10 -15.95 10.75
CA ARG A 193 14.35 -16.71 10.87
C ARG A 193 14.78 -16.87 12.32
N ASP A 194 14.97 -15.77 13.03
CA ASP A 194 15.55 -15.75 14.38
C ASP A 194 14.61 -16.41 15.41
N ASN A 195 13.29 -16.29 15.20
CA ASN A 195 12.25 -16.89 16.03
C ASN A 195 12.03 -18.39 15.74
N GLY A 196 12.56 -18.90 14.62
CA GLY A 196 12.35 -20.29 14.21
C GLY A 196 10.96 -20.60 13.64
N GLY A 197 10.25 -19.57 13.17
CA GLY A 197 8.99 -19.71 12.44
C GLY A 197 7.96 -18.60 12.68
N LEU A 198 6.85 -18.71 11.96
CA LEU A 198 5.69 -17.81 12.02
C LEU A 198 4.40 -18.64 12.15
N ASN A 199 3.43 -18.17 12.92
CA ASN A 199 2.12 -18.82 13.03
C ASN A 199 1.20 -18.55 11.82
N SER A 200 0.18 -19.38 11.66
CA SER A 200 -0.89 -19.15 10.67
C SER A 200 -1.91 -18.14 11.18
N GLU A 201 -2.63 -17.50 10.26
CA GLU A 201 -3.73 -16.59 10.59
C GLU A 201 -4.81 -17.28 11.45
N ARG A 202 -5.04 -18.57 11.24
CA ARG A 202 -6.04 -19.34 12.01
C ARG A 202 -5.75 -19.41 13.50
N VAL A 203 -4.48 -19.54 13.89
CA VAL A 203 -4.09 -19.72 15.31
C VAL A 203 -3.67 -18.40 15.96
N TYR A 204 -3.30 -17.41 15.15
CA TYR A 204 -2.97 -16.06 15.60
C TYR A 204 -3.67 -15.02 14.69
N PRO A 205 -4.98 -14.81 14.87
CA PRO A 205 -5.77 -13.96 13.97
C PRO A 205 -5.38 -12.49 14.01
N TYR A 206 -5.61 -11.81 12.90
CA TYR A 206 -5.49 -10.37 12.77
C TYR A 206 -6.53 -9.62 13.62
N VAL A 207 -6.05 -8.74 14.49
CA VAL A 207 -6.89 -7.88 15.34
C VAL A 207 -6.74 -6.41 14.92
N GLY A 208 -5.68 -6.05 14.20
CA GLY A 208 -5.46 -4.68 13.72
C GLY A 208 -5.13 -3.68 14.82
N THR A 209 -4.56 -4.16 15.93
CA THR A 209 -4.03 -3.33 17.03
C THR A 209 -2.74 -3.95 17.54
N ASP A 210 -1.91 -3.16 18.23
CA ASP A 210 -0.62 -3.62 18.78
C ASP A 210 -0.53 -3.39 20.30
N ASN A 211 -1.69 -3.37 20.96
CA ASN A 211 -1.81 -3.29 22.42
C ASN A 211 -1.56 -4.65 23.11
N SER A 212 -1.48 -5.72 22.33
CA SER A 212 -1.26 -7.07 22.83
C SER A 212 0.23 -7.40 22.96
N ARG A 213 0.56 -8.29 23.90
CA ARG A 213 1.90 -8.89 23.94
C ARG A 213 2.06 -9.88 22.79
N CYS A 214 3.31 -10.17 22.40
CA CYS A 214 3.62 -11.26 21.48
C CYS A 214 3.11 -12.60 22.02
N ARG A 215 2.29 -13.31 21.23
CA ARG A 215 1.67 -14.61 21.59
C ARG A 215 2.13 -15.77 20.70
N TYR A 216 3.33 -15.67 20.11
CA TYR A 216 3.85 -16.73 19.24
C TYR A 216 3.90 -18.07 19.97
N ASN A 217 3.37 -19.12 19.33
CA ASN A 217 3.46 -20.49 19.82
C ASN A 217 4.28 -21.35 18.84
N PRO A 218 5.47 -21.87 19.24
CA PRO A 218 6.29 -22.70 18.36
C PRO A 218 5.65 -24.03 17.96
N ARG A 219 4.65 -24.51 18.72
CA ARG A 219 3.89 -25.73 18.39
C ARG A 219 2.97 -25.53 17.19
N ASP A 220 2.53 -24.30 16.92
CA ASP A 220 1.60 -23.96 15.85
C ASP A 220 2.29 -23.24 14.67
N LYS A 221 3.58 -23.50 14.47
CA LYS A 221 4.33 -22.89 13.35
C LYS A 221 3.76 -23.34 12.00
N ALA A 222 3.62 -22.37 11.09
CA ALA A 222 3.05 -22.56 9.76
C ALA A 222 4.04 -22.23 8.63
N ALA A 223 5.04 -21.38 8.91
CA ALA A 223 6.10 -21.04 7.97
C ALA A 223 7.45 -20.90 8.68
N ASN A 224 8.51 -21.14 7.94
CA ASN A 224 9.89 -20.89 8.34
C ASN A 224 10.57 -19.95 7.32
N CYS A 225 11.72 -19.42 7.72
CA CYS A 225 12.54 -18.54 6.90
C CYS A 225 14.00 -18.78 7.31
N SER A 226 14.88 -18.96 6.34
CA SER A 226 16.33 -19.08 6.55
C SER A 226 17.08 -17.75 6.38
N GLY A 227 16.43 -16.77 5.76
CA GLY A 227 16.98 -15.45 5.47
C GLY A 227 16.14 -14.72 4.43
N PHE A 228 16.67 -13.65 3.86
CA PHE A 228 16.03 -12.91 2.78
C PHE A 228 17.07 -12.40 1.80
N VAL A 229 16.62 -12.06 0.60
CA VAL A 229 17.44 -11.45 -0.45
C VAL A 229 16.78 -10.14 -0.86
N ARG A 230 17.59 -9.10 -1.01
CA ARG A 230 17.14 -7.82 -1.54
C ARG A 230 17.27 -7.81 -3.04
N VAL A 231 16.37 -7.15 -3.73
CA VAL A 231 16.52 -6.86 -5.16
C VAL A 231 17.35 -5.58 -5.28
N ALA A 232 18.22 -5.51 -6.29
CA ALA A 232 19.04 -4.34 -6.57
C ALA A 232 18.16 -3.06 -6.65
N ARG A 233 18.47 -2.10 -5.78
CA ARG A 233 17.69 -0.86 -5.61
C ARG A 233 17.53 -0.11 -6.93
N GLY A 234 16.29 0.22 -7.26
CA GLY A 234 15.89 0.97 -8.45
C GLY A 234 15.91 0.16 -9.75
N SER A 235 16.33 -1.12 -9.72
CA SER A 235 16.40 -1.95 -10.93
C SER A 235 15.08 -2.69 -11.15
N GLU A 236 14.24 -2.15 -12.04
CA GLU A 236 13.01 -2.83 -12.50
C GLU A 236 13.32 -4.16 -13.22
N GLU A 237 14.48 -4.25 -13.88
CA GLU A 237 14.95 -5.48 -14.52
C GLU A 237 15.25 -6.57 -13.48
N ALA A 238 16.01 -6.26 -12.43
CA ALA A 238 16.29 -7.20 -11.35
C ALA A 238 15.00 -7.62 -10.64
N LEU A 239 14.06 -6.69 -10.45
CA LEU A 239 12.74 -7.00 -9.88
C LEU A 239 11.95 -7.94 -10.78
N ALA A 240 11.96 -7.73 -12.10
CA ALA A 240 11.24 -8.58 -13.05
C ALA A 240 11.82 -10.00 -13.05
N GLN A 241 13.14 -10.11 -13.06
CA GLN A 241 13.85 -11.38 -12.96
C GLN A 241 13.58 -12.11 -11.63
N ALA A 242 13.56 -11.39 -10.51
CA ALA A 242 13.19 -11.96 -9.22
C ALA A 242 11.74 -12.46 -9.22
N VAL A 243 10.79 -11.64 -9.69
CA VAL A 243 9.37 -12.04 -9.79
C VAL A 243 9.20 -13.27 -10.70
N ALA A 244 9.92 -13.35 -11.81
CA ALA A 244 9.81 -14.45 -12.75
C ALA A 244 10.40 -15.77 -12.25
N THR A 245 11.56 -15.71 -11.58
CA THR A 245 12.33 -16.92 -11.24
C THR A 245 12.12 -17.37 -9.80
N VAL A 246 11.81 -16.44 -8.90
CA VAL A 246 11.66 -16.71 -7.47
C VAL A 246 10.19 -16.89 -7.11
N GLY A 247 9.35 -15.90 -7.35
CA GLY A 247 7.95 -15.90 -6.90
C GLY A 247 7.45 -14.48 -6.61
N PRO A 248 6.37 -14.32 -5.82
CA PRO A 248 5.95 -13.01 -5.32
C PRO A 248 7.05 -12.31 -4.52
N VAL A 249 7.23 -11.00 -4.73
CA VAL A 249 8.28 -10.17 -4.11
C VAL A 249 7.65 -9.01 -3.34
N SER A 250 8.07 -8.79 -2.09
CA SER A 250 7.64 -7.62 -1.32
C SER A 250 8.26 -6.36 -1.93
N VAL A 251 7.46 -5.31 -2.11
CA VAL A 251 7.89 -4.04 -2.70
C VAL A 251 7.39 -2.85 -1.88
N SER A 252 8.14 -1.76 -1.90
CA SER A 252 7.70 -0.46 -1.36
C SER A 252 7.25 0.46 -2.50
N VAL A 253 6.18 1.24 -2.28
CA VAL A 253 5.69 2.25 -3.24
C VAL A 253 5.33 3.56 -2.51
N ASP A 254 5.36 4.68 -3.23
CA ASP A 254 4.74 5.92 -2.77
C ASP A 254 3.23 5.86 -3.04
N ALA A 255 2.45 5.72 -1.97
CA ALA A 255 1.00 5.60 -2.04
C ALA A 255 0.25 6.93 -1.90
N SER A 256 0.95 8.06 -1.99
CA SER A 256 0.36 9.39 -1.79
C SER A 256 -0.75 9.73 -2.80
N SER A 257 -0.73 9.12 -3.99
CA SER A 257 -1.58 9.49 -5.12
C SER A 257 -2.60 8.43 -5.54
N PHE A 258 -2.57 7.22 -4.99
CA PHE A 258 -3.42 6.13 -5.48
C PHE A 258 -4.54 5.67 -4.54
N ARG A 259 -4.85 6.42 -3.49
CA ARG A 259 -5.95 6.11 -2.56
C ARG A 259 -7.27 5.75 -3.26
N PHE A 260 -7.61 6.45 -4.34
CA PHE A 260 -8.86 6.26 -5.09
C PHE A 260 -8.71 5.46 -6.37
N TYR A 261 -7.55 4.83 -6.61
CA TYR A 261 -7.35 4.01 -7.79
C TYR A 261 -8.48 2.98 -7.91
N LYS A 262 -9.07 2.90 -9.12
CA LYS A 262 -10.13 1.95 -9.45
C LYS A 262 -9.67 0.92 -10.47
N SER A 263 -9.08 1.38 -11.57
CA SER A 263 -8.71 0.51 -12.69
C SER A 263 -7.75 1.17 -13.66
N GLY A 264 -7.12 0.37 -14.52
CA GLY A 264 -6.22 0.82 -15.59
C GLY A 264 -4.76 0.85 -15.17
N LEU A 265 -3.89 1.38 -16.03
CA LEU A 265 -2.45 1.43 -15.78
C LEU A 265 -2.11 2.70 -15.00
N PHE A 266 -1.82 2.54 -13.71
CA PHE A 266 -1.46 3.63 -12.82
C PHE A 266 -0.05 4.14 -13.14
N GLY A 267 0.09 5.46 -13.23
CA GLY A 267 1.37 6.16 -13.32
C GLY A 267 1.48 7.18 -12.19
N CYS A 268 2.61 7.21 -11.51
CA CYS A 268 2.89 8.22 -10.50
C CYS A 268 3.30 9.55 -11.16
N GLY A 269 2.95 10.67 -10.50
CA GLY A 269 3.47 11.98 -10.89
C GLY A 269 4.99 12.07 -10.71
N SER A 270 5.62 13.00 -11.42
CA SER A 270 7.05 13.28 -11.29
C SER A 270 7.40 13.58 -9.82
N GLY A 271 8.52 13.01 -9.33
CA GLY A 271 8.96 13.21 -7.95
C GLY A 271 8.49 12.16 -6.92
N SER A 272 7.66 11.18 -7.32
CA SER A 272 7.12 10.14 -6.43
C SER A 272 8.13 9.02 -6.12
N TRP A 273 9.20 9.37 -5.39
CA TRP A 273 10.31 8.47 -5.04
C TRP A 273 10.33 8.03 -3.57
N ARG A 274 9.53 8.70 -2.73
CA ARG A 274 9.52 8.51 -1.27
C ARG A 274 8.49 7.47 -0.88
N THR A 275 8.91 6.21 -0.90
CA THR A 275 8.03 5.08 -0.61
C THR A 275 7.57 5.09 0.85
N ASN A 276 6.27 4.87 1.05
CA ASN A 276 5.58 4.98 2.35
C ASN A 276 4.56 3.85 2.57
N HIS A 277 4.32 3.02 1.55
CA HIS A 277 3.44 1.86 1.63
C HIS A 277 4.15 0.61 1.11
N ALA A 278 3.80 -0.55 1.67
CA ALA A 278 4.36 -1.83 1.24
C ALA A 278 3.26 -2.67 0.59
N MET A 279 3.57 -3.24 -0.57
CA MET A 279 2.70 -4.10 -1.36
C MET A 279 3.44 -5.37 -1.76
N LEU A 280 2.77 -6.26 -2.48
CA LEU A 280 3.36 -7.49 -3.00
C LEU A 280 3.28 -7.49 -4.52
N ALA A 281 4.43 -7.54 -5.20
CA ALA A 281 4.49 -7.78 -6.64
C ALA A 281 4.23 -9.27 -6.90
N VAL A 282 3.07 -9.58 -7.49
CA VAL A 282 2.63 -10.96 -7.79
C VAL A 282 2.74 -11.30 -9.27
N GLY A 283 3.32 -10.40 -10.07
CA GLY A 283 3.43 -10.60 -11.50
C GLY A 283 3.71 -9.33 -12.25
N TYR A 284 3.77 -9.45 -13.56
CA TYR A 284 3.87 -8.36 -14.50
C TYR A 284 3.35 -8.83 -15.87
N GLY A 285 3.04 -7.88 -16.75
CA GLY A 285 2.63 -8.19 -18.10
C GLY A 285 2.82 -7.01 -19.04
N THR A 286 2.38 -7.19 -20.28
CA THR A 286 2.36 -6.15 -21.31
C THR A 286 0.96 -6.12 -21.91
N THR A 287 0.45 -4.92 -22.16
CA THR A 287 -0.82 -4.69 -22.87
C THR A 287 -0.59 -3.69 -24.00
N ARG A 288 -1.50 -3.67 -24.97
CA ARG A 288 -1.46 -2.69 -26.07
C ARG A 288 -2.51 -1.61 -25.81
N MET A 289 -2.06 -0.36 -25.67
CA MET A 289 -2.92 0.82 -25.49
C MET A 289 -2.45 1.95 -26.39
N GLY A 290 -3.39 2.61 -27.07
CA GLY A 290 -3.07 3.72 -27.98
C GLY A 290 -2.10 3.35 -29.12
N GLY A 291 -2.06 2.07 -29.52
CA GLY A 291 -1.11 1.56 -30.51
C GLY A 291 0.26 1.16 -29.96
N HIS A 292 0.59 1.50 -28.71
CA HIS A 292 1.87 1.23 -28.05
C HIS A 292 1.78 0.02 -27.10
N ASN A 293 2.90 -0.67 -26.91
CA ASN A 293 3.03 -1.72 -25.88
C ASN A 293 3.42 -1.06 -24.56
N LEU A 294 2.59 -1.26 -23.53
CA LEU A 294 2.82 -0.78 -22.18
C LEU A 294 2.99 -1.96 -21.23
N SER A 295 4.10 -2.00 -20.52
CA SER A 295 4.37 -2.98 -19.48
C SER A 295 3.82 -2.52 -18.14
N TYR A 296 3.42 -3.45 -17.29
CA TYR A 296 2.89 -3.17 -15.97
C TYR A 296 3.28 -4.24 -14.94
N TRP A 297 3.38 -3.81 -13.68
CA TRP A 297 3.41 -4.66 -12.49
C TRP A 297 2.00 -5.04 -12.06
N ILE A 298 1.83 -6.25 -11.51
CA ILE A 298 0.61 -6.67 -10.83
C ILE A 298 0.90 -6.60 -9.33
N LEU A 299 0.35 -5.60 -8.65
CA LEU A 299 0.58 -5.36 -7.22
C LEU A 299 -0.65 -5.74 -6.41
N LYS A 300 -0.47 -6.63 -5.43
CA LYS A 300 -1.49 -6.97 -4.43
C LYS A 300 -1.43 -5.96 -3.29
N ASN A 301 -2.58 -5.37 -2.95
CA ASN A 301 -2.73 -4.45 -1.81
C ASN A 301 -3.31 -5.14 -0.57
N SER A 302 -3.37 -4.42 0.54
CA SER A 302 -3.93 -4.84 1.84
C SER A 302 -5.11 -3.97 2.29
N TRP A 303 -5.83 -3.35 1.35
CA TRP A 303 -6.93 -2.40 1.61
C TRP A 303 -8.29 -2.94 1.16
N THR A 304 -8.56 -4.24 1.38
CA THR A 304 -9.76 -4.96 0.92
C THR A 304 -9.82 -5.21 -0.59
N GLU A 305 -10.66 -6.15 -1.00
CA GLU A 305 -11.01 -6.40 -2.40
C GLU A 305 -11.87 -5.28 -3.03
N ARG A 306 -12.46 -4.40 -2.20
CA ARG A 306 -13.29 -3.28 -2.69
C ARG A 306 -12.43 -2.12 -3.23
N TRP A 307 -11.14 -2.10 -2.91
CA TRP A 307 -10.20 -1.11 -3.42
C TRP A 307 -9.57 -1.58 -4.74
N GLY A 308 -9.33 -0.67 -5.68
CA GLY A 308 -8.68 -0.99 -6.96
C GLY A 308 -9.42 -2.05 -7.78
N GLU A 309 -8.64 -2.86 -8.49
CA GLU A 309 -9.14 -3.99 -9.29
C GLU A 309 -9.16 -5.25 -8.44
N GLN A 310 -10.23 -5.42 -7.65
CA GLN A 310 -10.38 -6.56 -6.73
C GLN A 310 -9.23 -6.66 -5.71
N GLY A 311 -8.76 -5.52 -5.20
CA GLY A 311 -7.63 -5.42 -4.27
C GLY A 311 -6.25 -5.38 -4.92
N TYR A 312 -6.19 -5.34 -6.25
CA TYR A 312 -4.94 -5.22 -7.02
C TYR A 312 -4.82 -3.87 -7.71
N MET A 313 -3.59 -3.56 -8.10
CA MET A 313 -3.23 -2.43 -8.95
C MET A 313 -2.33 -2.88 -10.08
N PHE A 314 -2.54 -2.28 -11.24
CA PHE A 314 -1.61 -2.36 -12.36
C PHE A 314 -0.80 -1.08 -12.42
N LEU A 315 0.49 -1.16 -12.07
CA LEU A 315 1.41 -0.02 -12.05
C LEU A 315 2.28 -0.06 -13.30
N LEU A 316 2.47 1.07 -13.99
CA LEU A 316 3.37 1.16 -15.15
C LEU A 316 4.77 0.64 -14.79
N LYS A 317 5.29 -0.26 -15.65
CA LYS A 317 6.61 -0.88 -15.55
C LYS A 317 7.51 -0.39 -16.68
N ASP A 318 8.82 -0.33 -16.42
CA ASP A 318 9.85 0.16 -17.34
C ASP A 318 9.60 1.62 -17.75
N ALA A 319 9.01 2.39 -16.85
CA ALA A 319 8.59 3.77 -17.04
C ALA A 319 9.30 4.70 -16.04
N GLY A 320 10.55 4.40 -15.71
CA GLY A 320 11.36 5.18 -14.78
C GLY A 320 11.05 4.88 -13.31
N ASN A 321 10.93 3.59 -12.94
CA ASN A 321 10.73 3.12 -11.57
C ASN A 321 9.57 3.85 -10.88
N GLN A 322 8.40 3.77 -11.52
CA GLN A 322 7.18 4.46 -11.10
C GLN A 322 6.86 4.19 -9.63
N CYS A 323 6.51 5.25 -8.91
CA CYS A 323 6.25 5.25 -7.47
C CYS A 323 7.39 4.68 -6.60
N GLY A 324 8.60 4.52 -7.15
CA GLY A 324 9.73 3.89 -6.47
C GLY A 324 9.56 2.39 -6.22
N VAL A 325 8.76 1.68 -7.02
CA VAL A 325 8.42 0.24 -6.81
C VAL A 325 9.64 -0.67 -6.63
N ALA A 326 10.76 -0.39 -7.30
CA ALA A 326 12.00 -1.15 -7.18
C ALA A 326 12.99 -0.56 -6.15
N ASN A 327 12.62 0.49 -5.39
CA ASN A 327 13.54 1.13 -4.43
C ASN A 327 13.89 0.22 -3.25
N GLN A 328 12.89 -0.45 -2.69
CA GLN A 328 13.07 -1.39 -1.59
C GLN A 328 12.19 -2.60 -1.87
N ALA A 329 12.78 -3.56 -2.58
CA ALA A 329 12.17 -4.83 -2.90
C ALA A 329 12.99 -5.97 -2.32
N SER A 330 12.33 -6.94 -1.71
CA SER A 330 12.98 -8.09 -1.09
C SER A 330 12.06 -9.30 -1.02
N TYR A 331 12.66 -10.48 -0.88
CA TYR A 331 11.92 -11.73 -0.75
C TYR A 331 12.56 -12.65 0.28
N PRO A 332 11.77 -13.43 1.02
CA PRO A 332 12.28 -14.39 2.00
C PRO A 332 12.86 -15.63 1.33
N LEU A 333 13.65 -16.40 2.07
CA LEU A 333 14.19 -17.71 1.70
C LEU A 333 13.57 -18.76 2.64
N PRO A 334 12.43 -19.36 2.28
CA PRO A 334 11.66 -20.22 3.19
C PRO A 334 12.39 -21.49 3.63
#